data_AF-A0A7S0RVV6-F1
#
_entry.id   AF-A0A7S0RVV6-F1
#
_cell.length_a   1.000
_cell.length_b   1.000
_cell.length_c   1.000
_cell.angle_alpha   90.00
_cell.angle_beta   90.00
_cell.angle_gamma   90.00
#
_symmetry.space_group_name_H-M   'P 1'
#
loop_
_entity.id
_entity.type
_entity.pdbx_description
1 polymer ?
#
loop_
_entity_poly.entity_id
_entity_poly.type
_entity_poly.pdbx_seq_one_letter_code
_entity_poly.pdbx_strand_id
1 'polypeptide(L)'
;SFLEPVLLKQTFQSAGTLCLKLGDNIIEYSPDFRLYMTTKLSNPHYLPEVSVKVSLLNFMITVDGLTDQLLEEVVAKEKPELQKEKNALIVQGAENQQQMKQAEDK
;
A
#
# COMPACT_ATOMS: atom_id res chain seq x y z
N SER A 1 15.48 15.45 -12.99
CA SER A 1 14.02 15.68 -13.16
C SER A 1 13.52 16.62 -12.05
N PHE A 2 12.49 17.45 -12.28
CA PHE A 2 12.03 18.44 -11.27
C PHE A 2 11.63 17.80 -9.93
N LEU A 3 10.96 16.64 -9.94
CA LEU A 3 10.50 15.95 -8.72
C LEU A 3 11.54 15.04 -8.08
N GLU A 4 12.67 14.82 -8.73
CA GLU A 4 13.69 13.86 -8.31
C GLU A 4 14.20 14.07 -6.88
N PRO A 5 14.45 15.31 -6.41
CA PRO A 5 14.87 15.53 -5.03
C PRO A 5 13.82 15.05 -4.01
N VAL A 6 12.53 15.14 -4.35
CA VAL A 6 11.44 14.68 -3.48
C VAL A 6 11.33 13.17 -3.48
N LEU A 7 11.40 12.54 -4.66
CA LEU A 7 11.31 11.08 -4.79
C LEU A 7 12.47 10.37 -4.08
N LEU A 8 13.68 10.94 -4.17
CA LEU A 8 14.89 10.40 -3.56
C LEU A 8 15.13 10.89 -2.12
N LYS A 9 14.25 11.74 -1.58
CA LYS A 9 14.43 12.41 -0.28
C LYS A 9 15.80 13.07 -0.12
N GLN A 10 16.24 13.83 -1.13
CA GLN A 10 17.50 14.57 -1.14
C GLN A 10 17.39 15.84 -0.27
N THR A 11 17.32 15.63 1.03
CA THR A 11 17.26 16.70 2.04
C THR A 11 18.63 17.05 2.58
N PHE A 12 18.83 18.30 2.97
CA PHE A 12 20.07 18.79 3.59
C PHE A 12 19.76 19.79 4.70
N GLN A 13 20.67 19.96 5.66
CA GLN A 13 20.53 20.96 6.71
C GLN A 13 20.95 22.33 6.21
N SER A 14 20.09 23.33 6.40
CA SER A 14 20.36 24.73 6.07
C SER A 14 19.86 25.64 7.19
N ALA A 15 20.74 26.47 7.76
CA ALA A 15 20.39 27.39 8.85
C ALA A 15 19.67 26.73 10.06
N GLY A 16 19.95 25.46 10.34
CA GLY A 16 19.34 24.70 11.45
C GLY A 16 18.02 24.00 11.09
N THR A 17 17.56 24.13 9.85
CA THR A 17 16.31 23.54 9.36
C THR A 17 16.60 22.53 8.25
N LEU A 18 15.83 21.44 8.22
CA LEU A 18 15.90 20.45 7.15
C LEU A 18 15.26 21.04 5.90
N CYS A 19 15.99 21.08 4.80
CA CYS A 19 15.56 21.70 3.55
C CYS A 19 15.73 20.74 2.37
N LEU A 20 15.07 21.06 1.27
CA LEU A 20 15.16 20.35 0.00
C LEU A 20 15.24 21.38 -1.13
N LYS A 21 16.06 21.11 -2.15
CA LYS A 21 16.16 21.97 -3.33
C LYS A 21 15.20 21.46 -4.40
N LEU A 22 14.24 22.29 -4.80
CA LEU A 22 13.25 21.97 -5.83
C LEU A 22 13.37 22.97 -6.99
N GLY A 23 13.96 22.53 -8.09
CA GLY A 23 14.39 23.43 -9.15
C GLY A 23 15.44 24.42 -8.64
N ASP A 24 15.18 25.72 -8.78
CA ASP A 24 16.06 26.78 -8.29
C ASP A 24 15.73 27.23 -6.86
N ASN A 25 14.62 26.75 -6.28
CA ASN A 25 14.18 27.15 -4.95
C ASN A 25 14.68 26.18 -3.88
N ILE A 26 15.03 26.73 -2.71
CA ILE A 26 15.27 25.96 -1.49
C ILE A 26 14.01 26.09 -0.62
N ILE A 27 13.42 24.95 -0.28
CA ILE A 27 12.21 24.87 0.54
C ILE A 27 12.50 24.10 1.82
N GLU A 28 11.84 24.48 2.91
CA GLU A 28 11.87 23.72 4.16
C GLU A 28 11.14 22.39 3.99
N TYR A 29 11.70 21.33 4.58
CA TYR A 29 11.21 19.96 4.50
C TYR A 29 10.72 19.48 5.87
N SER A 30 9.44 19.12 5.95
CA SER A 30 8.87 18.51 7.16
C SER A 30 9.12 17.00 7.19
N PRO A 31 9.62 16.42 8.30
CA PRO A 31 9.75 14.98 8.46
C PRO A 31 8.42 14.20 8.33
N ASP A 32 7.29 14.86 8.60
CA ASP A 32 5.95 14.26 8.51
C ASP A 32 5.34 14.32 7.11
N PHE A 33 6.03 14.97 6.16
CA PHE A 33 5.58 15.06 4.79
C PHE A 33 5.54 13.68 4.10
N ARG A 34 4.43 13.40 3.41
CA ARG A 34 4.24 12.19 2.60
C ARG A 34 3.71 12.57 1.23
N LEU A 35 4.36 12.07 0.18
CA LEU A 35 3.91 12.23 -1.21
C LEU A 35 3.24 10.94 -1.69
N TYR A 36 2.00 11.06 -2.15
CA TYR A 36 1.27 10.00 -2.82
C TYR A 36 0.94 10.44 -4.25
N MET A 37 1.12 9.55 -5.22
CA MET A 37 0.77 9.79 -6.61
C MET A 37 -0.09 8.64 -7.10
N THR A 38 -1.14 8.95 -7.85
CA THR A 38 -2.07 7.96 -8.40
C THR A 38 -2.26 8.22 -9.88
N THR A 39 -2.40 7.16 -10.67
CA THR A 39 -2.75 7.24 -12.09
C THR A 39 -3.90 6.30 -12.40
N LYS A 40 -4.78 6.69 -13.32
CA LYS A 40 -5.86 5.84 -13.84
C LYS A 40 -5.42 5.00 -15.05
N LEU A 41 -4.20 5.21 -15.55
CA LEU A 41 -3.68 4.45 -16.68
C LEU A 41 -3.48 2.99 -16.26
N SER A 42 -4.06 2.08 -17.04
CA SER A 42 -3.85 0.65 -16.92
C SER A 42 -2.48 0.27 -17.48
N ASN A 43 -1.66 -0.42 -16.68
CA ASN A 43 -0.34 -0.94 -17.03
C ASN A 43 0.65 0.08 -17.67
N PRO A 44 0.93 1.22 -17.03
CA PRO A 44 1.97 2.14 -17.49
C PRO A 44 3.33 1.44 -17.42
N HIS A 45 4.03 1.37 -18.56
CA HIS A 45 5.38 0.80 -18.62
C HIS A 45 6.37 1.79 -18.00
N TYR A 46 6.70 1.56 -16.73
CA TYR A 46 7.75 2.31 -16.05
C TYR A 46 9.11 1.71 -16.38
N LEU A 47 10.05 2.55 -16.81
CA LEU A 47 11.44 2.16 -16.93
C LEU A 47 11.99 1.71 -15.57
N PRO A 48 12.93 0.76 -15.51
CA PRO A 48 13.52 0.29 -14.25
C PRO A 48 14.03 1.43 -13.35
N GLU A 49 14.56 2.50 -13.96
CA GLU A 49 15.02 3.70 -13.26
C GLU A 49 13.91 4.35 -12.40
N VAL A 50 12.66 4.37 -12.88
CA VAL A 50 11.53 4.92 -12.13
C VAL A 50 11.10 3.95 -11.04
N SER A 51 11.04 2.65 -11.36
CA SER A 51 10.62 1.59 -10.43
C SER A 51 11.53 1.43 -9.21
N VAL A 52 12.79 1.86 -9.29
CA VAL A 52 13.72 1.86 -8.14
C VAL A 52 13.54 3.11 -7.25
N LYS A 53 13.06 4.23 -7.81
CA LYS A 53 12.92 5.51 -7.08
C LYS A 53 11.62 5.60 -6.29
N VAL A 54 10.61 4.79 -6.61
CA VAL A 54 9.28 4.85 -5.99
C VAL A 54 8.77 3.46 -5.62
N SER A 55 7.98 3.37 -4.56
CA SER A 55 7.21 2.16 -4.27
C SER A 55 5.95 2.13 -5.13
N LEU A 56 5.94 1.29 -6.16
CA LEU A 56 4.78 1.12 -7.04
C LEU A 56 3.79 0.15 -6.40
N LEU A 57 2.56 0.62 -6.17
CA LEU A 57 1.43 -0.21 -5.76
C LEU A 57 0.47 -0.37 -6.92
N ASN A 58 0.14 -1.62 -7.26
CA ASN A 58 -0.85 -1.93 -8.30
C ASN A 58 -2.21 -2.19 -7.65
N PHE A 59 -3.18 -1.31 -7.92
CA PHE A 59 -4.56 -1.42 -7.45
C PHE A 59 -5.51 -1.96 -8.52
N MET A 60 -4.98 -2.55 -9.61
CA MET A 60 -5.81 -3.16 -10.64
C MET A 60 -6.55 -4.37 -10.08
N ILE A 61 -7.89 -4.32 -10.14
CA ILE A 61 -8.73 -5.48 -9.87
C ILE A 61 -8.55 -6.47 -11.03
N THR A 62 -8.18 -7.72 -10.71
CA THR A 62 -8.15 -8.81 -11.70
C THR A 62 -9.57 -9.32 -11.94
N VAL A 63 -9.83 -9.87 -13.13
CA VAL A 63 -11.15 -10.47 -13.44
C VAL A 63 -11.52 -11.53 -12.41
N ASP A 64 -10.54 -12.34 -12.00
CA ASP A 64 -10.72 -13.36 -10.95
C ASP A 64 -11.08 -12.70 -9.61
N GLY A 65 -10.36 -11.65 -9.19
CA GLY A 65 -10.66 -10.94 -7.95
C GLY A 65 -12.05 -10.27 -7.95
N LEU A 66 -12.50 -9.75 -9.10
CA LEU A 66 -13.86 -9.24 -9.24
C LEU A 66 -14.90 -10.35 -9.17
N THR A 67 -14.59 -11.51 -9.76
CA THR A 67 -15.48 -12.68 -9.75
C THR A 67 -15.64 -13.22 -8.33
N ASP A 68 -14.54 -13.32 -7.57
CA ASP A 68 -14.56 -13.72 -6.17
C ASP A 68 -15.37 -12.74 -5.31
N GLN A 69 -15.20 -11.43 -5.53
CA GLN A 69 -15.99 -10.40 -4.83
C GLN A 69 -17.48 -10.51 -5.14
N LEU A 70 -17.84 -10.72 -6.40
CA LEU A 70 -19.23 -10.89 -6.80
C LEU A 70 -19.82 -12.18 -6.20
N LEU A 71 -19.06 -13.28 -6.21
CA LEU A 71 -19.49 -14.54 -5.62
C LEU A 71 -19.74 -14.39 -4.11
N GLU A 72 -18.85 -13.70 -3.40
CA GLU A 72 -19.03 -13.43 -1.97
C GLU A 72 -20.32 -12.64 -1.70
N GLU A 73 -20.63 -11.65 -2.53
CA GLU A 73 -21.88 -10.89 -2.38
C GLU A 73 -23.13 -11.71 -2.72
N VAL A 74 -23.07 -12.59 -3.72
CA VAL A 74 -24.18 -13.51 -4.06
C VAL A 74 -24.39 -14.53 -2.94
N VAL A 75 -23.32 -15.16 -2.43
CA VAL A 75 -23.40 -16.13 -1.33
C VAL A 75 -23.94 -15.47 -0.07
N ALA A 76 -23.54 -14.23 0.23
CA ALA A 76 -24.08 -13.50 1.38
C ALA A 76 -25.61 -13.27 1.29
N LYS A 77 -26.16 -13.14 0.07
CA LYS A 77 -27.61 -12.97 -0.16
C LYS A 77 -28.36 -14.30 -0.20
N GLU A 78 -27.80 -15.31 -0.87
CA GLU A 78 -28.48 -16.59 -1.11
C GLU A 78 -28.28 -17.61 0.03
N LYS A 79 -27.12 -17.59 0.69
CA LYS A 79 -26.72 -18.54 1.74
C LYS A 79 -25.98 -17.85 2.89
N PRO A 80 -26.66 -16.95 3.63
CA PRO A 80 -26.04 -16.13 4.67
C PRO A 80 -25.42 -16.96 5.81
N GLU A 81 -25.95 -18.16 6.09
CA GLU A 81 -25.40 -19.09 7.07
C GLU A 81 -23.99 -19.57 6.71
N LEU A 82 -23.72 -19.88 5.44
CA LEU A 82 -22.39 -20.28 4.99
C LEU A 82 -21.38 -19.14 5.12
N GLN A 83 -21.79 -17.90 4.83
CA GLN A 83 -20.92 -16.74 5.01
C GLN A 83 -20.59 -16.49 6.49
N LYS A 84 -21.56 -16.68 7.38
CA LYS A 84 -21.33 -16.58 8.84
C LYS A 84 -20.37 -17.66 9.33
N GLU A 85 -20.53 -18.89 8.87
CA GLU A 85 -19.64 -20.01 9.22
C GLU A 85 -18.22 -19.77 8.71
N LYS A 86 -18.06 -19.35 7.44
CA LYS A 86 -16.76 -18.94 6.88
C LYS A 86 -16.10 -17.86 7.75
N ASN A 87 -16.83 -16.81 8.12
CA ASN A 87 -16.27 -15.72 8.93
C ASN A 87 -15.87 -16.19 10.33
N ALA A 88 -16.67 -17.04 10.97
CA ALA A 88 -16.34 -17.62 12.27
C ALA A 88 -15.06 -18.47 12.20
N LEU A 89 -14.92 -19.27 11.14
CA LEU A 89 -13.72 -20.09 10.89
C LEU A 89 -12.47 -19.23 10.63
N ILE A 90 -12.60 -18.10 9.93
CA ILE A 90 -11.48 -17.16 9.72
C ILE A 90 -11.00 -16.59 11.06
N VAL A 91 -11.92 -16.15 11.91
CA VAL A 91 -11.58 -15.59 13.24
C VAL A 91 -10.92 -16.66 14.10
N GLN A 92 -11.51 -17.85 14.20
CA GLN A 92 -10.91 -18.97 14.95
C GLN A 92 -9.54 -19.36 14.40
N GLY A 93 -9.38 -19.38 13.08
CA GLY A 93 -8.09 -19.68 12.45
C GLY A 93 -7.00 -18.68 12.83
N ALA A 94 -7.33 -17.38 12.84
CA ALA A 94 -6.42 -16.32 13.26
C ALA A 94 -6.06 -16.42 14.75
N GLU A 95 -7.05 -16.67 15.61
CA GLU A 95 -6.85 -16.88 17.05
C GLU A 95 -5.95 -18.09 17.33
N ASN A 96 -6.20 -19.22 16.64
CA ASN A 96 -5.40 -20.44 16.78
C ASN A 96 -3.95 -20.23 16.31
N GLN A 97 -3.72 -19.52 15.19
CA GLN A 97 -2.36 -19.19 14.75
C GLN A 97 -1.63 -18.30 15.76
N GLN A 98 -2.33 -17.33 16.35
CA GLN A 98 -1.75 -16.47 17.39
C GLN A 98 -1.37 -17.27 18.63
N GLN A 99 -2.24 -18.18 19.07
CA GLN A 99 -1.96 -19.05 20.22
C GLN A 99 -0.78 -20.00 19.97
N MET A 100 -0.67 -20.58 18.76
CA MET A 100 0.48 -21.42 18.42
C MET A 100 1.80 -20.66 18.50
N LYS A 101 1.88 -19.44 17.94
CA LYS A 101 3.09 -18.62 18.04
C LYS A 101 3.48 -18.31 19.49
N GLN A 102 2.50 -17.98 20.33
CA GLN A 102 2.73 -17.71 21.75
C GLN A 102 3.20 -18.96 22.53
N ALA A 103 2.79 -20.15 22.09
CA ALA A 103 3.23 -21.41 22.67
C ALA A 103 4.62 -21.84 22.19
N GLU A 104 5.00 -21.51 20.95
CA GLU A 104 6.33 -21.77 20.38
C GLU A 104 7.42 -20.80 20.88
N ASP A 105 7.04 -19.56 21.21
CA ASP A 105 7.95 -18.53 21.77
C ASP A 105 8.26 -18.72 23.28
N LYS A 106 7.79 -19.81 23.90
CA LYS A 106 7.98 -20.16 25.32
C LYS A 106 8.94 -21.33 25.50
#